data_AF-A0A920KU13-F1
#
_entry.id   AF-A0A920KU13-F1
#
_cell.length_a   1.000
_cell.length_b   1.000
_cell.length_c   1.000
_cell.angle_alpha   90.00
_cell.angle_beta   90.00
_cell.angle_gamma   90.00
#
_symmetry.space_group_name_H-M   'P 1'
#
loop_
_entity.id
_entity.type
_entity.pdbx_description
1 polymer ?
#
loop_
_entity_poly.entity_id
_entity_poly.type
_entity_poly.pdbx_seq_one_letter_code
_entity_poly.pdbx_strand_id
1 'polypeptide(L)'
;MCFFRKSGEIYKEFSGVVEEVNEGDEIAKALGDKKVAILQNHGILTTGPSVDIALWFYMSMERCCQAQLMAEAAGEPISVSHEDSC
;
A
#
# COMPACT_ATOMS: atom_id res chain seq x y z
N MET A 1 0.02 11.23 0.40
CA MET A 1 -1.22 11.54 1.15
C MET A 1 -1.12 10.93 2.55
N CYS A 2 -1.41 11.66 3.62
CA CYS A 2 -1.21 11.25 5.03
C CYS A 2 -1.81 9.86 5.37
N PHE A 3 -3.03 9.63 4.90
CA PHE A 3 -3.89 8.54 5.35
C PHE A 3 -3.24 7.14 5.23
N PHE A 4 -2.57 6.85 4.11
CA PHE A 4 -1.93 5.54 3.90
C PHE A 4 -0.57 5.38 4.57
N ARG A 5 -0.02 6.43 5.19
CA ARG A 5 1.27 6.36 5.88
C ARG A 5 1.20 5.55 7.18
N LYS A 6 0.06 5.62 7.88
CA LYS A 6 -0.22 4.82 9.09
C LYS A 6 -0.97 3.51 8.78
N SER A 7 -1.74 3.50 7.70
CA SER A 7 -2.61 2.38 7.31
C SER A 7 -2.02 1.47 6.23
N GLY A 8 -0.76 1.70 5.83
CA GLY A 8 -0.03 0.97 4.79
C GLY A 8 1.15 0.17 5.34
N GLU A 9 1.45 -0.98 4.72
CA GLU A 9 2.66 -1.78 4.93
C GLU A 9 3.43 -1.98 3.61
N ILE A 10 4.74 -2.21 3.67
CA ILE A 10 5.52 -2.63 2.50
C ILE A 10 6.05 -4.03 2.76
N TYR A 11 5.49 -5.00 2.04
CA TYR A 11 5.98 -6.38 2.07
C TYR A 11 7.10 -6.52 1.03
N LYS A 12 8.30 -6.86 1.51
CA LYS A 12 9.54 -6.87 0.69
C LYS A 12 10.00 -8.27 0.28
N GLU A 13 9.44 -9.31 0.89
CA GLU A 13 9.80 -10.68 0.58
C GLU A 13 9.03 -11.12 -0.66
N PHE A 14 9.75 -11.38 -1.75
CA PHE A 14 9.18 -11.89 -2.99
C PHE A 14 9.84 -13.25 -3.26
N SER A 15 9.09 -14.34 -3.07
CA SER A 15 9.63 -15.72 -3.20
C SER A 15 9.64 -16.25 -4.64
N GLY A 16 9.23 -15.45 -5.63
CA GLY A 16 9.56 -15.68 -7.04
C GLY A 16 8.74 -16.73 -7.80
N VAL A 17 8.13 -17.72 -7.15
CA VAL A 17 7.24 -18.70 -7.80
C VAL A 17 6.15 -19.16 -6.83
N VAL A 18 4.91 -19.08 -7.30
CA VAL A 18 3.66 -19.42 -6.59
C VAL A 18 3.59 -20.91 -6.29
N GLU A 19 4.19 -21.37 -5.19
CA GLU A 19 3.95 -22.74 -4.70
C GLU A 19 4.15 -22.90 -3.18
N GLU A 20 3.79 -21.90 -2.37
CA GLU A 20 3.63 -22.15 -0.93
C GLU A 20 2.41 -21.41 -0.39
N VAL A 21 1.45 -22.18 0.14
CA VAL A 21 0.33 -21.70 0.98
C VAL A 21 0.81 -20.75 2.10
N ASN A 22 2.09 -20.84 2.46
CA ASN A 22 2.78 -20.02 3.44
C ASN A 22 2.93 -18.54 3.05
N GLU A 23 3.07 -18.20 1.75
CA GLU A 23 3.27 -16.81 1.32
C GLU A 23 2.04 -15.94 1.65
N GLY A 24 0.84 -16.48 1.48
CA GLY A 24 -0.40 -15.81 1.86
C GLY A 24 -0.48 -15.52 3.37
N ASP A 25 -0.03 -16.47 4.20
CA ASP A 25 0.00 -16.32 5.65
C ASP A 25 1.05 -15.27 6.08
N GLU A 26 2.21 -15.23 5.44
CA GLU A 26 3.24 -14.21 5.71
C GLU A 26 2.78 -12.81 5.28
N ILE A 27 2.12 -12.68 4.12
CA ILE A 27 1.50 -11.41 3.70
C ILE A 27 0.40 -10.99 4.70
N ALA A 28 -0.44 -11.93 5.15
CA ALA A 28 -1.49 -11.65 6.13
C ALA A 28 -0.90 -11.20 7.48
N LYS A 29 0.17 -11.85 7.95
CA LYS A 29 0.91 -11.46 9.16
C LYS A 29 1.54 -10.08 9.01
N ALA A 30 2.18 -9.80 7.88
CA ALA A 30 2.80 -8.51 7.59
C ALA A 30 1.74 -7.38 7.53
N LEU A 31 0.60 -7.65 6.89
CA LEU A 31 -0.52 -6.70 6.82
C LEU A 31 -1.07 -6.40 8.23
N GLY A 32 -1.24 -7.42 9.07
CA GLY A 32 -1.81 -7.25 10.41
C GLY A 32 -3.16 -6.53 10.37
N ASP A 33 -3.31 -5.48 11.19
CA ASP A 33 -4.55 -4.70 11.28
C ASP A 33 -4.71 -3.64 10.18
N LYS A 34 -3.68 -3.46 9.34
CA LYS A 34 -3.67 -2.45 8.27
C LYS A 34 -4.61 -2.84 7.13
N LYS A 35 -4.93 -1.86 6.27
CA LYS A 35 -5.90 -2.02 5.19
C LYS A 35 -5.26 -2.03 3.80
N VAL A 36 -3.98 -1.68 3.71
CA VAL A 36 -3.24 -1.60 2.45
C VAL A 36 -1.83 -2.14 2.64
N ALA A 37 -1.35 -2.90 1.66
CA ALA A 37 0.05 -3.29 1.55
C ALA A 37 0.55 -3.04 0.12
N ILE A 38 1.78 -2.53 0.00
CA ILE A 38 2.55 -2.57 -1.24
C ILE A 38 3.38 -3.84 -1.19
N LEU A 39 3.09 -4.78 -2.08
CA LEU A 39 3.89 -5.97 -2.32
C LEU A 39 4.99 -5.58 -3.29
N GLN A 40 6.24 -5.50 -2.82
CA GLN A 40 7.36 -5.00 -3.60
C GLN A 40 7.51 -5.83 -4.88
N ASN A 41 7.57 -5.15 -6.03
CA ASN A 41 7.63 -5.74 -7.37
C ASN A 41 6.37 -6.51 -7.83
N HIS A 42 5.26 -6.46 -7.08
CA HIS A 42 4.02 -7.16 -7.43
C HIS A 42 2.83 -6.22 -7.56
N GLY A 43 2.61 -5.31 -6.61
CA GLY A 43 1.51 -4.34 -6.69
C GLY A 43 0.86 -4.02 -5.35
N ILE A 44 -0.39 -3.58 -5.39
CA ILE A 44 -1.15 -3.14 -4.21
C ILE A 44 -2.13 -4.23 -3.79
N LEU A 45 -2.15 -4.55 -2.49
CA LEU A 45 -3.15 -5.39 -1.86
C LEU A 45 -3.95 -4.55 -0.86
N THR A 46 -5.29 -4.67 -0.88
CA THR A 46 -6.18 -3.93 0.03
C THR A 46 -7.26 -4.81 0.63
N THR A 47 -7.63 -4.54 1.88
CA THR A 47 -8.68 -5.27 2.60
C THR A 47 -9.73 -4.30 3.16
N GLY A 48 -10.93 -4.82 3.42
CA GLY A 48 -12.03 -4.04 3.97
C GLY A 48 -13.15 -4.95 4.49
N PRO A 49 -14.07 -4.45 5.33
CA PRO A 49 -15.22 -5.20 5.83
C PRO A 49 -16.24 -5.54 4.72
N SER A 50 -16.12 -4.91 3.56
CA SER A 50 -16.96 -5.11 2.38
C SER A 50 -16.18 -4.77 1.11
N VAL A 51 -16.66 -5.26 -0.04
CA VAL A 51 -15.97 -5.15 -1.33
C VAL A 51 -15.79 -3.70 -1.77
N ASP A 52 -16.80 -2.86 -1.55
CA ASP A 52 -16.78 -1.43 -1.83
C ASP A 52 -15.70 -0.68 -1.03
N ILE A 53 -15.55 -1.00 0.27
CA ILE A 53 -14.51 -0.41 1.10
C ILE A 53 -13.10 -0.86 0.67
N ALA A 54 -12.93 -2.16 0.37
CA ALA A 54 -11.64 -2.65 -0.15
C ALA A 54 -11.27 -1.96 -1.46
N LEU A 55 -12.23 -1.82 -2.39
CA LEU A 55 -12.03 -1.14 -3.67
C LEU A 55 -11.71 0.35 -3.48
N TRP A 56 -12.38 1.02 -2.54
CA TRP A 56 -12.11 2.43 -2.23
C TRP A 56 -10.67 2.65 -1.78
N PHE A 57 -10.14 1.78 -0.91
CA PHE A 57 -8.72 1.82 -0.53
C PHE A 57 -7.80 1.58 -1.72
N TYR A 58 -8.12 0.59 -2.57
CA TYR A 58 -7.31 0.29 -3.75
C TYR A 58 -7.20 1.50 -4.70
N MET A 59 -8.34 2.06 -5.10
CA MET A 59 -8.39 3.21 -6.01
C MET A 59 -7.70 4.44 -5.42
N SER A 60 -7.87 4.67 -4.12
CA SER A 60 -7.26 5.81 -3.43
C SER A 60 -5.74 5.64 -3.34
N MET A 61 -5.27 4.43 -3.05
CA MET A 61 -3.83 4.13 -2.99
C MET A 61 -3.19 4.22 -4.38
N GLU A 62 -3.82 3.66 -5.41
CA GLU A 62 -3.35 3.72 -6.80
C GLU A 62 -3.16 5.17 -7.26
N ARG A 63 -4.15 6.05 -6.98
CA ARG A 63 -4.03 7.48 -7.28
C ARG A 63 -2.91 8.15 -6.51
N CYS A 64 -2.65 7.74 -5.26
CA CYS A 64 -1.52 8.25 -4.48
C CYS A 64 -0.18 7.84 -5.10
N CYS A 65 -0.04 6.59 -5.53
CA CYS A 65 1.15 6.09 -6.23
C CYS A 65 1.38 6.86 -7.54
N GLN A 66 0.33 7.04 -8.34
CA GLN A 66 0.39 7.84 -9.58
C GLN A 66 0.82 9.28 -9.31
N ALA A 67 0.22 9.93 -8.31
CA ALA A 67 0.57 11.30 -7.93
C ALA A 67 2.03 11.41 -7.44
N GLN A 68 2.50 10.44 -6.65
CA GLN A 68 3.89 10.39 -6.17
C GLN A 68 4.86 10.27 -7.34
N LEU A 69 4.62 9.33 -8.26
CA LEU A 69 5.47 9.13 -9.44
C LEU A 69 5.48 10.37 -10.34
N MET A 70 4.34 11.02 -10.54
CA MET A 70 4.26 12.27 -11.31
C MET A 70 5.02 13.42 -10.64
N ALA A 71 4.91 13.54 -9.30
CA ALA A 71 5.63 14.57 -8.56
C ALA A 71 7.14 14.35 -8.62
N GLU A 72 7.61 13.11 -8.41
CA GLU A 72 9.03 12.73 -8.53
C GLU A 72 9.58 12.95 -9.94
N ALA A 73 8.77 12.67 -10.96
CA ALA A 73 9.13 12.95 -12.35
C ALA A 73 9.24 14.46 -12.64
N ALA A 74 8.49 15.30 -11.94
CA ALA A 74 8.54 16.76 -12.07
C ALA A 74 9.67 17.41 -11.26
N GLY A 75 10.21 16.73 -10.24
CA GLY A 75 11.27 17.23 -9.37
C GLY A 75 11.20 16.62 -7.97
N GLU A 76 11.85 17.27 -7.00
CA GLU A 76 11.81 16.81 -5.60
C GLU A 76 10.47 17.15 -4.93
N PRO A 77 9.66 16.16 -4.50
CA PRO A 77 8.36 16.43 -3.89
C PRO A 77 8.47 17.03 -2.49
N ILE A 78 7.60 17.99 -2.18
CA ILE A 78 7.50 18.57 -0.84
C ILE A 78 6.74 17.59 0.07
N SER A 79 7.42 17.07 1.10
CA SER A 79 6.79 16.21 2.10
C SER A 79 5.86 17.00 3.03
N VAL A 80 4.66 16.47 3.26
CA VAL A 80 3.71 17.04 4.24
C VAL A 80 4.16 16.63 5.64
N SER A 81 4.27 17.62 6.54
CA SER A 81 4.68 17.40 7.93
C SER A 81 3.66 16.54 8.68
N HIS A 82 4.08 15.91 9.78
CA HIS A 82 3.22 15.01 10.55
C HIS A 82 2.10 15.74 11.33
N GLU A 83 2.22 17.06 11.52
CA GLU A 83 1.24 17.91 12.20
C GLU A 83 0.16 18.41 11.24
N ASP A 84 0.51 18.60 9.97
CA ASP A 84 -0.42 19.02 8.90
C ASP A 84 -1.17 17.85 8.27
N SER A 85 -0.85 16.63 8.74
CA SER A 85 -1.32 15.37 8.20
C SER A 85 -2.39 14.82 9.14
N CYS A 86 -3.67 14.95 8.75
CA CYS A 86 -4.88 14.62 9.52
C CYS A 86 -4.81 13.33 10.36
#